data_AF-A0A511QSK9-F1
#
_entry.id   AF-A0A511QSK9-F1
#
_cell.length_a   1.000
_cell.length_b   1.000
_cell.length_c   1.000
_cell.angle_alpha   90.00
_cell.angle_beta   90.00
_cell.angle_gamma   90.00
#
_symmetry.space_group_name_H-M   'P 1'
#
loop_
_entity.id
_entity.type
_entity.pdbx_description
1 polymer ?
#
loop_
_entity_poly.entity_id
_entity_poly.type
_entity_poly.pdbx_seq_one_letter_code
_entity_poly.pdbx_strand_id
1 'polypeptide(L)'
;METAKLNGHSEKLAGLNSALNQVSDYCTNEDLKNELLEKLEESKIEIDEYQSELNEAMTYQEEDKVHKYQRKIEEEQLEIDMIERELSLLL
;
A
#
# COMPACT_ATOMS: atom_id res chain seq x y z
N MET A 1 8.72 -32.40 6.41
CA MET A 1 8.18 -31.63 5.27
C MET A 1 7.08 -30.76 5.86
N GLU A 2 7.40 -29.54 6.27
CA GLU A 2 6.43 -28.68 6.95
C GLU A 2 6.63 -27.26 6.46
N THR A 3 5.73 -26.87 5.56
CA THR A 3 5.69 -25.60 4.84
C THR A 3 5.12 -24.51 5.74
N ALA A 4 5.98 -23.70 6.35
CA ALA A 4 5.57 -22.45 6.98
C ALA A 4 5.39 -21.37 5.89
N LYS A 5 4.23 -21.39 5.23
CA LYS A 5 3.68 -20.26 4.50
C LYS A 5 2.88 -19.39 5.47
N LEU A 6 2.82 -18.09 5.16
CA LEU A 6 2.08 -17.01 5.84
C LEU A 6 2.93 -16.28 6.87
N ASN A 7 3.54 -15.18 6.45
CA ASN A 7 3.55 -13.90 7.18
C ASN A 7 4.22 -12.88 6.26
N GLY A 8 3.44 -12.31 5.33
CA GLY A 8 3.93 -11.32 4.36
C GLY A 8 3.25 -9.96 4.42
N HIS A 9 2.35 -9.72 5.38
CA HIS A 9 1.58 -8.45 5.48
C HIS A 9 1.40 -7.94 6.92
N SER A 10 2.21 -8.42 7.87
CA SER A 10 2.10 -7.95 9.27
C SER A 10 3.13 -6.88 9.64
N GLU A 11 4.16 -6.64 8.83
CA GLU A 11 5.24 -5.71 9.19
C GLU A 11 4.97 -4.27 8.73
N LYS A 12 4.18 -4.05 7.66
CA LYS A 12 3.78 -2.69 7.23
C LYS A 12 2.90 -1.98 8.28
N LEU A 13 2.00 -2.70 8.96
CA LEU A 13 1.09 -2.10 9.95
C LEU A 13 1.81 -1.73 11.28
N ALA A 14 2.91 -2.40 11.60
CA ALA A 14 3.69 -2.11 12.80
C ALA A 14 4.59 -0.87 12.64
N GLY A 15 5.00 -0.53 11.41
CA GLY A 15 5.75 0.71 11.12
C GLY A 15 4.91 1.98 11.35
N LEU A 16 3.60 1.91 11.10
CA LEU A 16 2.70 3.06 11.19
C LEU A 16 2.57 3.59 12.64
N ASN A 17 2.61 2.70 13.64
CA ASN A 17 2.47 3.09 15.06
C ASN A 17 3.77 3.62 15.68
N SER A 18 4.94 3.28 15.14
CA SER A 18 6.22 3.80 15.64
C SER A 18 6.62 5.14 15.04
N ALA A 19 6.18 5.46 13.82
CA ALA A 19 6.41 6.76 13.21
C ALA A 19 5.66 7.88 13.97
N LEU A 20 4.41 7.64 14.38
CA LEU A 20 3.58 8.71 14.95
C LEU A 20 4.09 9.26 16.30
N ASN A 21 4.85 8.48 17.07
CA ASN A 21 5.36 8.89 18.39
C ASN A 21 6.75 9.55 18.39
N GLN A 22 7.50 9.49 17.28
CA GLN A 22 8.82 10.16 17.18
C GLN A 22 8.77 11.49 16.41
N VAL A 23 7.63 11.81 15.82
CA VAL A 23 7.43 12.97 14.96
C VAL A 23 7.23 14.29 15.75
N SER A 24 7.26 14.28 17.09
CA SER A 24 7.20 15.53 17.85
C SER A 24 8.49 16.36 17.76
N ASP A 25 9.62 15.75 17.38
CA ASP A 25 10.92 16.42 17.43
C ASP A 25 11.47 16.84 16.04
N TYR A 26 10.94 16.33 14.91
CA TYR A 26 11.54 16.62 13.59
C TYR A 26 10.64 16.73 12.33
N CYS A 27 9.35 16.36 12.29
CA CYS A 27 8.57 16.66 11.08
C CYS A 27 7.97 18.05 11.15
N THR A 28 8.34 18.89 10.19
CA THR A 28 7.44 19.95 9.80
C THR A 28 6.25 19.32 9.05
N ASN A 29 5.05 19.90 9.16
CA ASN A 29 3.87 19.40 8.44
C ASN A 29 4.10 19.30 6.91
N GLU A 30 5.06 20.05 6.35
CA GLU A 30 5.44 19.98 4.93
C GLU A 30 6.20 18.71 4.58
N ASP A 31 7.16 18.28 5.41
CA ASP A 31 7.92 17.04 5.17
C ASP A 31 6.97 15.83 5.17
N LEU A 32 6.08 15.76 6.17
CA LEU A 32 5.07 14.70 6.25
C LEU A 32 4.12 14.72 5.05
N LYS A 33 3.68 15.90 4.60
CA LYS A 33 2.84 16.04 3.41
C LYS A 33 3.55 15.53 2.15
N ASN A 34 4.84 15.83 1.98
CA ASN A 34 5.60 15.37 0.83
C ASN A 34 5.76 13.84 0.83
N GLU A 35 6.04 13.23 1.99
CA GLU A 35 6.10 11.77 2.11
C GLU A 35 4.77 11.11 1.76
N LEU A 36 3.65 11.68 2.20
CA LEU A 36 2.31 11.18 1.87
C LEU A 36 2.00 11.31 0.37
N LEU A 37 2.42 12.40 -0.28
CA LEU A 37 2.25 12.58 -1.72
C LEU A 37 3.12 11.60 -2.53
N GLU A 38 4.34 11.31 -2.08
CA GLU A 38 5.20 10.30 -2.70
C GLU A 38 4.56 8.91 -2.62
N LYS A 39 4.10 8.50 -1.43
CA LYS A 39 3.38 7.23 -1.25
C LYS A 39 2.10 7.14 -2.08
N LEU A 40 1.36 8.24 -2.20
CA LEU A 40 0.15 8.30 -3.02
C LEU A 40 0.45 7.98 -4.49
N GLU A 41 1.53 8.53 -5.03
CA GLU A 41 1.95 8.26 -6.40
C GLU A 41 2.51 6.84 -6.57
N GLU A 42 3.25 6.33 -5.59
CA GLU A 42 3.72 4.93 -5.56
C GLU A 42 2.54 3.94 -5.61
N SER A 43 1.52 4.10 -4.75
CA SER A 43 0.34 3.22 -4.75
C SER A 43 -0.45 3.27 -6.06
N LYS A 44 -0.53 4.43 -6.72
CA LYS A 44 -1.16 4.53 -8.06
C LYS A 44 -0.37 3.75 -9.11
N ILE A 45 0.96 3.85 -9.09
CA ILE A 45 1.83 3.09 -10.00
C ILE A 45 1.66 1.59 -9.74
N GLU A 46 1.65 1.15 -8.47
CA GLU A 46 1.44 -0.26 -8.12
C GLU A 46 0.08 -0.78 -8.61
N ILE A 47 -0.99 0.00 -8.50
CA ILE A 47 -2.31 -0.36 -9.03
C ILE A 47 -2.25 -0.58 -10.55
N ASP A 48 -1.63 0.32 -11.30
CA ASP A 48 -1.50 0.20 -12.74
C ASP A 48 -0.71 -1.07 -13.14
N GLU A 49 0.38 -1.36 -12.41
CA GLU A 49 1.15 -2.59 -12.59
C GLU A 49 0.32 -3.85 -12.28
N TYR A 50 -0.39 -3.88 -11.15
CA TYR A 50 -1.25 -5.01 -10.79
C TYR A 50 -2.44 -5.19 -11.72
N GLN A 51 -2.98 -4.11 -12.31
CA GLN A 51 -4.02 -4.21 -13.34
C GLN A 51 -3.48 -4.87 -14.61
N SER A 52 -2.27 -4.52 -15.04
CA SER A 52 -1.61 -5.19 -16.17
C SER A 52 -1.41 -6.69 -15.88
N GLU A 53 -0.88 -7.02 -14.72
CA GLU A 53 -0.66 -8.40 -14.28
C GLU A 53 -1.97 -9.20 -14.13
N LEU A 54 -3.04 -8.55 -13.66
CA LEU A 54 -4.37 -9.15 -13.58
C LEU A 54 -4.91 -9.50 -14.97
N ASN A 55 -4.77 -8.60 -15.93
CA ASN A 55 -5.19 -8.83 -17.32
C ASN A 55 -4.42 -10.01 -17.95
N GLU A 56 -3.12 -10.10 -17.68
CA GLU A 56 -2.29 -11.22 -18.12
C GLU A 56 -2.74 -12.54 -17.47
N ALA A 57 -2.95 -12.55 -16.14
CA ALA A 57 -3.43 -13.72 -15.41
C ALA A 57 -4.80 -14.20 -15.89
N MET A 58 -5.72 -13.27 -16.20
CA MET A 58 -7.03 -13.61 -16.80
C MET A 58 -6.89 -14.22 -18.18
N THR A 59 -5.96 -13.71 -19.00
CA THR A 59 -5.68 -14.24 -20.35
C THR A 59 -5.16 -15.68 -20.30
N TYR A 60 -4.28 -15.97 -19.35
CA TYR A 60 -3.72 -17.31 -19.14
C TYR A 60 -4.54 -18.22 -18.23
N GLN A 61 -5.72 -17.77 -17.75
CA GLN A 61 -6.60 -18.51 -16.84
C GLN A 61 -5.90 -18.95 -15.54
N GLU A 62 -5.00 -18.12 -15.03
CA GLU A 62 -4.25 -18.38 -13.80
C GLU A 62 -5.05 -17.90 -12.57
N GLU A 63 -6.08 -18.65 -12.18
CA GLU A 63 -7.04 -18.27 -11.12
C GLU A 63 -6.37 -17.80 -9.80
N ASP A 64 -5.32 -18.50 -9.36
CA ASP A 64 -4.55 -18.12 -8.16
C ASP A 64 -3.94 -16.72 -8.28
N LYS A 65 -3.43 -16.36 -9.48
CA LYS A 65 -2.87 -15.04 -9.73
C LYS A 65 -3.96 -13.98 -9.89
N VAL A 66 -5.08 -14.32 -10.51
CA VAL A 66 -6.25 -13.43 -10.62
C VAL A 66 -6.69 -12.99 -9.22
N HIS A 67 -6.91 -13.93 -8.31
CA HIS A 67 -7.29 -13.60 -6.93
C HIS A 67 -6.21 -12.82 -6.18
N LYS A 68 -4.93 -13.16 -6.39
CA LYS A 68 -3.81 -12.43 -5.79
C LYS A 68 -3.79 -10.96 -6.22
N TYR A 69 -3.91 -10.68 -7.52
CA TYR A 69 -3.81 -9.31 -8.04
C TYR A 69 -5.06 -8.49 -7.74
N GLN A 70 -6.25 -9.09 -7.74
CA GLN A 70 -7.47 -8.42 -7.25
C GLN A 70 -7.30 -7.93 -5.80
N ARG A 71 -6.83 -8.80 -4.90
CA ARG A 71 -6.58 -8.42 -3.51
C ARG A 71 -5.53 -7.32 -3.39
N LYS A 72 -4.45 -7.39 -4.17
CA LYS A 72 -3.40 -6.35 -4.15
C LYS A 72 -3.92 -4.99 -4.60
N ILE A 73 -4.78 -4.95 -5.61
CA ILE A 73 -5.43 -3.71 -6.06
C ILE A 73 -6.33 -3.15 -4.95
N GLU A 74 -7.10 -3.99 -4.27
CA GLU A 74 -7.94 -3.58 -3.13
C GLU A 74 -7.09 -3.04 -1.96
N GLU A 75 -5.96 -3.67 -1.66
CA GLU A 75 -5.02 -3.24 -0.62
C GLU A 75 -4.46 -1.84 -0.93
N GLU A 76 -3.97 -1.60 -2.15
CA GLU A 76 -3.45 -0.29 -2.55
C GLU A 76 -4.54 0.79 -2.62
N GLN A 77 -5.77 0.44 -3.02
CA GLN A 77 -6.90 1.39 -2.99
C GLN A 77 -7.25 1.82 -1.57
N LEU A 78 -7.18 0.91 -0.59
CA LEU A 78 -7.37 1.24 0.82
C LEU A 78 -6.23 2.12 1.36
N GLU A 79 -4.99 1.89 0.92
CA GLU A 79 -3.85 2.74 1.26
C GLU A 79 -4.04 4.16 0.72
N ILE A 80 -4.45 4.31 -0.54
CA ILE A 80 -4.78 5.62 -1.14
C ILE A 80 -5.87 6.32 -0.32
N ASP A 81 -6.96 5.65 0.02
CA ASP A 81 -8.05 6.23 0.83
C ASP A 81 -7.56 6.70 2.21
N MET A 82 -6.60 5.99 2.81
CA MET A 82 -5.98 6.38 4.08
C MET A 82 -5.08 7.60 3.91
N ILE A 83 -4.21 7.60 2.90
CA ILE A 83 -3.32 8.72 2.58
C ILE A 83 -4.11 9.99 2.27
N GLU A 84 -5.18 9.90 1.49
CA GLU A 84 -6.03 11.05 1.17
C GLU A 84 -6.69 11.64 2.42
N ARG A 85 -7.11 10.80 3.37
CA ARG A 85 -7.62 11.26 4.67
C ARG A 85 -6.54 11.96 5.48
N GLU A 86 -5.34 11.39 5.56
CA GLU A 86 -4.23 12.00 6.28
C GLU A 86 -3.82 13.35 5.68
N LEU A 87 -3.70 13.42 4.35
CA LEU A 87 -3.45 14.67 3.63
C LEU A 87 -4.54 15.71 3.90
N SER A 88 -5.82 15.31 3.97
CA SER A 88 -6.92 16.21 4.28
C SER A 88 -6.86 16.81 5.70
N LEU A 89 -6.18 16.15 6.64
CA LEU A 89 -5.97 16.64 8.00
C LEU A 89 -4.76 17.59 8.11
N LEU A 90 -3.88 17.59 7.10
CA LEU A 90 -2.69 18.44 7.03
C LEU A 90 -2.90 19.72 6.21
N LEU A 91 -4.04 19.85 5.51
CA LEU A 91 -4.45 21.02 4.71
C LEU A 91 -5.32 21.99 5.53
#